data_AF-A0A5C9B753-F1
#
_entry.id   AF-A0A5C9B753-F1
#
_cell.length_a   1.000
_cell.length_b   1.000
_cell.length_c   1.000
_cell.angle_alpha   90.00
_cell.angle_beta   90.00
_cell.angle_gamma   90.00
#
_symmetry.space_group_name_H-M   'P 1'
#
loop_
_entity.id
_entity.type
_entity.pdbx_description
1 polymer ?
#
loop_
_entity_poly.entity_id
_entity_poly.type
_entity_poly.pdbx_seq_one_letter_code
_entity_poly.pdbx_strand_id
1 'polypeptide(L)'
;AAIVEGPLATRLGHAMSDWISLELRNFVRQRARGRCEYCQLHEDDAGLRHQPDHIVALKHRGATIESNLAFSCAMCNSFKGTDLSSIDPATGTLVRLINPRIDDWSAHFEVVGGRTIGRTPEGRVTVELLQMNRPDLVQLRRLLSAVGRSSQS
;
A
#
# COMPACT_ATOMS: atom_id res chain seq x y z
N ALA A 1 45.71 -31.73 -26.53
CA ALA A 1 44.41 -31.21 -26.97
C ALA A 1 44.08 -30.02 -26.08
N ALA A 2 44.10 -28.82 -26.64
CA ALA A 2 43.83 -27.58 -25.93
C ALA A 2 42.35 -27.53 -25.53
N ILE A 3 42.08 -27.26 -24.27
CA ILE A 3 40.73 -26.89 -23.80
C ILE A 3 40.63 -25.39 -24.06
N VAL A 4 39.73 -25.02 -24.96
CA VAL A 4 39.48 -23.65 -25.38
C VAL A 4 38.63 -22.97 -24.31
N GLU A 5 39.21 -21.99 -23.62
CA GLU A 5 38.51 -20.96 -22.85
C GLU A 5 37.85 -19.96 -23.82
N GLY A 6 36.54 -19.73 -23.68
CA GLY A 6 35.79 -18.76 -24.48
C GLY A 6 34.37 -18.55 -23.92
N PRO A 7 33.84 -17.31 -23.91
CA PRO A 7 33.05 -16.80 -22.80
C PRO A 7 31.57 -17.18 -22.90
N LEU A 8 31.01 -17.65 -21.77
CA LEU A 8 29.57 -17.61 -21.49
C LEU A 8 29.13 -16.16 -21.29
N ALA A 9 29.12 -15.38 -22.36
CA ALA A 9 28.41 -14.12 -22.43
C ALA A 9 27.05 -14.36 -23.08
N THR A 10 26.02 -13.79 -22.45
CA THR A 10 24.66 -13.61 -22.97
C THR A 10 23.67 -14.75 -22.69
N ARG A 11 23.06 -14.67 -21.50
CA ARG A 11 21.60 -14.72 -21.28
C ARG A 11 21.28 -14.39 -19.81
N LEU A 12 21.62 -13.17 -19.38
CA LEU A 12 21.03 -12.57 -18.18
C LEU A 12 19.87 -11.67 -18.61
N GLY A 13 18.80 -12.29 -19.06
CA GLY A 13 17.51 -11.63 -19.24
C GLY A 13 16.46 -12.58 -18.70
N HIS A 14 15.65 -12.10 -17.74
CA HIS A 14 14.49 -12.75 -17.10
C HIS A 14 14.59 -13.16 -15.61
N ALA A 15 15.38 -12.45 -14.80
CA ALA A 15 15.12 -12.41 -13.35
C ALA A 15 15.45 -11.02 -12.78
N MET A 16 14.68 -9.99 -13.16
CA MET A 16 14.68 -8.73 -12.40
C MET A 16 13.89 -8.99 -11.12
N SER A 17 14.64 -9.34 -10.08
CA SER A 17 14.20 -9.79 -8.76
C SER A 17 13.08 -8.96 -8.15
N ASP A 18 12.13 -9.66 -7.52
CA ASP A 18 11.13 -9.20 -6.53
C ASP A 18 11.75 -8.46 -5.31
N TRP A 19 13.06 -8.25 -5.31
CA TRP A 19 13.83 -7.64 -4.24
C TRP A 19 13.69 -6.11 -4.26
N ILE A 20 13.18 -5.58 -3.15
CA ILE A 20 13.16 -4.14 -2.88
C ILE A 20 14.37 -3.80 -2.01
N SER A 21 15.27 -2.95 -2.51
CA SER A 21 16.50 -2.56 -1.79
C SER A 21 16.20 -1.90 -0.45
N LEU A 22 17.16 -1.98 0.49
CA LEU A 22 17.02 -1.32 1.80
C LEU A 22 16.86 0.20 1.66
N GLU A 23 17.58 0.80 0.72
CA GLU A 23 17.47 2.23 0.40
C GLU A 23 16.04 2.59 -0.05
N LEU A 24 15.48 1.83 -0.99
CA LEU A 24 14.13 2.06 -1.49
C LEU A 24 13.06 1.81 -0.40
N ARG A 25 13.26 0.80 0.45
CA ARG A 25 12.40 0.55 1.63
C ARG A 25 12.41 1.75 2.58
N ASN A 26 13.60 2.27 2.89
CA ASN A 26 13.77 3.42 3.77
C ASN A 26 13.17 4.69 3.17
N PHE A 27 13.35 4.91 1.86
CA PHE A 27 12.75 6.04 1.15
C PHE A 27 11.21 6.01 1.24
N VAL A 28 10.60 4.88 0.89
CA VAL A 28 9.14 4.71 0.93
C VAL A 28 8.58 4.92 2.34
N ARG A 29 9.26 4.39 3.36
CA ARG A 29 8.91 4.60 4.78
C ARG A 29 8.99 6.07 5.21
N GLN A 30 10.08 6.76 4.87
CA GLN A 30 10.30 8.15 5.25
C GLN A 30 9.30 9.09 4.58
N ARG A 31 9.05 8.91 3.27
CA ARG A 31 8.02 9.67 2.54
C ARG A 31 6.65 9.54 3.19
N ALA A 32 6.31 8.33 3.62
CA ALA A 32 5.04 8.03 4.29
C ALA A 32 5.00 8.44 5.77
N ARG A 33 6.09 9.00 6.33
CA ARG A 33 6.24 9.37 7.74
C ARG A 33 5.87 8.23 8.69
N GLY A 34 6.25 7.00 8.34
CA GLY A 34 5.96 5.80 9.14
C GLY A 34 4.47 5.38 9.14
N ARG A 35 3.61 6.03 8.36
CA ARG A 35 2.17 5.72 8.30
C ARG A 35 1.82 4.85 7.10
N CYS A 36 0.89 3.92 7.28
CA CYS A 36 0.30 3.22 6.15
C CYS A 36 -0.40 4.23 5.23
N GLU A 37 -0.02 4.29 3.96
CA GLU A 37 -0.51 5.30 3.02
C GLU A 37 -1.97 5.08 2.61
N TYR A 38 -2.54 3.91 2.92
CA TYR A 38 -3.98 3.64 2.79
C TYR A 38 -4.73 3.99 4.08
N CYS A 39 -4.37 3.37 5.20
CA CYS A 39 -5.16 3.43 6.44
C CYS A 39 -4.66 4.40 7.51
N GLN A 40 -3.56 5.10 7.25
CA GLN A 40 -2.94 6.13 8.10
C GLN A 40 -2.48 5.66 9.49
N LEU A 41 -2.53 4.34 9.76
CA LEU A 41 -1.99 3.75 10.97
C LEU A 41 -0.47 3.91 10.99
N HIS A 42 0.07 4.50 12.06
CA HIS A 42 1.52 4.58 12.27
C HIS A 42 2.09 3.20 12.57
N GLU A 43 3.28 2.89 12.08
CA GLU A 43 3.92 1.58 12.27
C GLU A 43 4.19 1.23 13.74
N ASP A 44 4.42 2.23 14.61
CA ASP A 44 4.59 2.02 16.05
C ASP A 44 3.31 1.56 16.76
N ASP A 45 2.16 1.80 16.14
CA ASP A 45 0.86 1.38 16.66
C ASP A 45 0.40 0.07 15.99
N ALA A 46 1.22 -0.53 15.13
CA ALA A 46 0.94 -1.78 14.43
C ALA A 46 1.69 -2.96 15.04
N GLY A 47 1.07 -4.14 15.03
CA GLY A 47 1.72 -5.36 15.50
C GLY A 47 2.83 -5.89 14.59
N LEU A 48 2.90 -5.40 13.35
CA LEU A 48 3.91 -5.78 12.36
C LEU A 48 4.42 -4.52 11.67
N ARG A 49 5.72 -4.52 11.33
CA ARG A 49 6.31 -3.45 10.53
C ARG A 49 5.64 -3.38 9.16
N HIS A 50 5.29 -2.17 8.75
CA HIS A 50 4.80 -1.88 7.41
C HIS A 50 5.86 -2.22 6.36
N GLN A 51 5.40 -2.52 5.16
CA GLN A 51 6.22 -2.95 4.04
C GLN A 51 5.87 -2.13 2.80
N PRO A 52 6.80 -1.96 1.85
CA PRO A 52 6.44 -1.46 0.54
C PRO A 52 5.46 -2.43 -0.14
N ASP A 53 4.39 -1.86 -0.69
CA ASP A 53 3.35 -2.49 -1.47
C ASP A 53 3.40 -1.92 -2.89
N HIS A 54 3.30 -2.78 -3.89
CA HIS A 54 3.24 -2.35 -5.28
C HIS A 54 1.81 -1.91 -5.61
N ILE A 55 1.64 -0.61 -5.91
CA ILE A 55 0.37 -0.02 -6.33
C ILE A 55 -0.16 -0.78 -7.56
N VAL A 56 0.67 -0.91 -8.59
CA VAL A 56 0.51 -1.91 -9.65
C VAL A 56 1.36 -3.11 -9.30
N ALA A 57 0.74 -4.24 -8.98
CA ALA A 57 1.45 -5.45 -8.56
C ALA A 57 2.38 -6.01 -9.64
N LEU A 58 3.42 -6.75 -9.23
CA LEU A 58 4.36 -7.41 -10.15
C LEU A 58 3.66 -8.34 -11.16
N LYS A 59 2.60 -9.05 -10.72
CA LYS A 59 1.80 -9.91 -11.62
C LYS A 59 1.13 -9.12 -12.76
N HIS A 60 0.95 -7.82 -12.57
CA HIS A 60 0.42 -6.88 -13.54
C HIS A 60 1.53 -6.05 -14.22
N ARG A 61 2.79 -6.53 -14.17
CA ARG A 61 3.97 -5.90 -14.76
C ARG A 61 4.32 -4.55 -14.14
N GLY A 62 3.90 -4.29 -12.90
CA GLY A 62 4.34 -3.10 -12.18
C GLY A 62 5.83 -3.17 -11.87
N ALA A 63 6.52 -2.03 -11.95
CA ALA A 63 7.94 -1.95 -11.68
C ALA A 63 8.23 -1.75 -10.18
N THR A 64 9.36 -2.25 -9.69
CA THR A 64 9.87 -1.96 -8.35
C THR A 64 10.58 -0.61 -8.35
N ILE A 65 9.80 0.47 -8.33
CA ILE A 65 10.27 1.86 -8.36
C ILE A 65 9.48 2.72 -7.36
N GLU A 66 10.07 3.84 -6.94
CA GLU A 66 9.50 4.74 -5.93
C GLU A 66 8.05 5.18 -6.22
N SER A 67 7.75 5.46 -7.50
CA SER A 67 6.43 5.92 -7.97
C SER A 67 5.40 4.81 -8.10
N ASN A 68 5.77 3.54 -7.88
CA ASN A 68 4.84 2.41 -7.87
C ASN A 68 4.79 1.73 -6.49
N LEU A 69 5.52 2.22 -5.49
CA LEU A 69 5.52 1.65 -4.15
C LEU A 69 4.78 2.56 -3.17
N ALA A 70 3.88 1.96 -2.39
CA ALA A 70 3.22 2.55 -1.24
C ALA A 70 3.74 1.93 0.07
N PHE A 71 3.89 2.70 1.14
CA PHE A 71 4.17 2.15 2.46
C PHE A 71 2.86 1.63 3.06
N SER A 72 2.74 0.33 3.26
CA SER A 72 1.47 -0.31 3.62
C SER A 72 1.62 -1.20 4.84
N CYS A 73 0.63 -1.19 5.72
CA CYS A 73 0.55 -2.15 6.81
C CYS A 73 0.24 -3.54 6.27
N ALA A 74 0.64 -4.58 7.02
CA ALA A 74 0.47 -5.97 6.60
C ALA A 74 -0.97 -6.31 6.17
N MET A 75 -1.97 -5.80 6.90
CA MET A 75 -3.37 -6.04 6.59
C MET A 75 -3.82 -5.37 5.28
N CYS A 76 -3.56 -4.06 5.11
CA CYS A 76 -3.95 -3.37 3.88
C CYS A 76 -3.25 -3.94 2.65
N ASN A 77 -1.95 -4.26 2.77
CA ASN A 77 -1.20 -4.93 1.71
C ASN A 77 -1.81 -6.30 1.37
N SER A 78 -2.11 -7.13 2.37
CA SER A 78 -2.71 -8.45 2.15
C SER A 78 -4.11 -8.38 1.53
N PHE A 79 -4.96 -7.44 1.95
CA PHE A 79 -6.30 -7.29 1.40
C PHE A 79 -6.30 -6.71 -0.02
N LYS A 80 -5.38 -5.78 -0.30
CA LYS A 80 -5.17 -5.29 -1.67
C LYS A 80 -4.73 -6.44 -2.57
N GLY A 81 -3.79 -7.25 -2.06
CA GLY A 81 -3.10 -8.27 -2.81
C GLY A 81 -2.60 -7.69 -4.12
N THR A 82 -3.22 -8.12 -5.21
CA THR A 82 -2.85 -7.69 -6.55
C THR A 82 -3.90 -6.84 -7.24
N ASP A 83 -5.01 -6.55 -6.58
CA ASP A 83 -6.13 -5.85 -7.16
C ASP A 83 -5.80 -4.37 -7.40
N LEU A 84 -6.32 -3.84 -8.51
CA LEU A 84 -6.18 -2.44 -8.93
C LEU A 84 -7.51 -1.68 -8.87
N SER A 85 -8.61 -2.41 -8.75
CA SER A 85 -9.97 -1.91 -8.81
C SER A 85 -10.91 -2.87 -8.10
N SER A 86 -12.06 -2.37 -7.67
CA SER A 86 -13.17 -3.18 -7.18
C SER A 86 -14.50 -2.60 -7.67
N ILE A 87 -15.61 -3.24 -7.31
CA ILE A 87 -16.95 -2.74 -7.62
C ILE A 87 -17.39 -1.76 -6.54
N ASP A 88 -17.78 -0.54 -6.92
CA ASP A 88 -18.33 0.43 -5.98
C ASP A 88 -19.68 -0.06 -5.45
N PRO A 89 -19.82 -0.30 -4.13
CA PRO A 89 -21.06 -0.83 -3.56
C PRO A 89 -22.25 0.11 -3.75
N ALA A 90 -22.03 1.40 -4.00
CA ALA A 90 -23.10 2.37 -4.21
C ALA A 90 -23.66 2.34 -5.65
N THR A 91 -22.85 2.00 -6.65
CA THR A 91 -23.21 2.15 -8.07
C THR A 91 -23.15 0.85 -8.85
N GLY A 92 -22.48 -0.18 -8.34
CA GLY A 92 -22.24 -1.44 -9.05
C GLY A 92 -21.22 -1.33 -10.18
N THR A 93 -20.52 -0.19 -10.32
CA THR A 93 -19.55 0.04 -11.39
C THR A 93 -18.13 -0.34 -10.96
N LEU A 94 -17.30 -0.78 -11.91
CA LEU A 94 -15.88 -0.98 -11.69
C LEU A 94 -15.17 0.36 -11.47
N VAL A 95 -14.49 0.51 -10.33
CA VAL A 95 -13.76 1.72 -9.95
C VAL A 95 -12.37 1.33 -9.46
N ARG A 96 -11.35 2.11 -9.85
CA ARG A 96 -9.97 1.90 -9.40
C ARG A 96 -9.82 2.12 -7.89
N LEU A 97 -8.85 1.45 -7.30
CA LEU A 97 -8.41 1.78 -5.95
C LEU A 97 -7.65 3.12 -5.94
N ILE A 98 -7.50 3.67 -4.74
CA ILE A 98 -6.63 4.83 -4.51
C ILE A 98 -5.18 4.48 -4.82
N ASN A 99 -4.52 5.42 -5.48
CA ASN A 99 -3.11 5.45 -5.72
C ASN A 99 -2.50 6.61 -4.89
N PRO A 100 -1.82 6.31 -3.77
CA PRO A 100 -1.21 7.31 -2.90
C PRO A 100 -0.12 8.20 -3.54
N ARG A 101 0.25 7.95 -4.81
CA ARG A 101 1.20 8.76 -5.56
C ARG A 101 0.54 9.89 -6.35
N ILE A 102 -0.75 9.78 -6.64
CA ILE A 102 -1.47 10.78 -7.47
C ILE A 102 -2.76 11.27 -6.82
N ASP A 103 -3.31 10.52 -5.86
CA ASP A 103 -4.55 10.88 -5.18
C ASP A 103 -4.25 11.55 -3.83
N ASP A 104 -4.99 12.62 -3.53
CA ASP A 104 -4.98 13.24 -2.20
C ASP A 104 -5.86 12.45 -1.24
N TRP A 105 -5.24 11.87 -0.21
CA TRP A 105 -5.95 11.09 0.81
C TRP A 105 -7.13 11.86 1.41
N SER A 106 -6.97 13.16 1.70
CA SER A 106 -8.00 13.98 2.35
C SER A 106 -9.18 14.34 1.43
N ALA A 107 -8.98 14.29 0.10
CA ALA A 107 -10.03 14.44 -0.87
C ALA A 107 -10.92 13.19 -0.96
N HIS A 108 -10.34 11.99 -0.74
CA HIS A 108 -11.06 10.73 -0.87
C HIS A 108 -11.60 10.18 0.45
N PHE A 109 -11.02 10.56 1.58
CA PHE A 109 -11.32 9.96 2.88
C PHE A 109 -11.54 10.98 4.00
N GLU A 110 -12.28 10.53 5.01
CA GLU A 110 -12.42 11.20 6.30
C GLU A 110 -12.41 10.15 7.42
N VAL A 111 -11.89 10.49 8.60
CA VAL A 111 -12.04 9.63 9.78
C VAL A 111 -13.06 10.22 10.74
N VAL A 112 -14.13 9.48 11.01
CA VAL A 112 -15.18 9.85 11.98
C VAL A 112 -15.35 8.71 13.00
N GLY A 113 -15.13 9.01 14.28
CA GLY A 113 -15.29 8.01 15.35
C GLY A 113 -14.44 6.75 15.18
N GLY A 114 -13.23 6.90 14.62
CA GLY A 114 -12.30 5.81 14.30
C GLY A 114 -12.59 5.07 12.99
N ARG A 115 -13.71 5.36 12.32
CA ARG A 115 -14.07 4.77 11.02
C ARG A 115 -13.57 5.66 9.88
N THR A 116 -12.98 5.07 8.86
CA THR A 116 -12.66 5.76 7.60
C THR A 116 -13.89 5.74 6.69
N ILE A 117 -14.35 6.91 6.27
CA ILE A 117 -15.44 7.12 5.32
C ILE A 117 -14.85 7.46 3.96
N GLY A 118 -15.24 6.73 2.91
CA GLY A 118 -14.89 7.06 1.53
C GLY A 118 -15.85 8.11 0.96
N ARG A 119 -15.35 9.31 0.64
CA ARG A 119 -16.13 10.44 0.12
C ARG A 119 -16.33 10.42 -1.40
N THR A 120 -15.55 9.57 -2.07
CA THR A 120 -15.52 9.40 -3.54
C THR A 120 -15.73 7.92 -3.89
N PRO A 121 -16.08 7.59 -5.15
CA PRO A 121 -16.12 6.20 -5.61
C PRO A 121 -14.82 5.43 -5.29
N GLU A 122 -13.65 6.00 -5.61
CA GLU A 122 -12.33 5.41 -5.34
C GLU A 122 -12.10 5.20 -3.84
N GLY A 123 -12.50 6.17 -3.02
CA GLY A 123 -12.43 6.07 -1.57
C GLY A 123 -13.31 4.95 -1.03
N ARG A 124 -14.56 4.81 -1.52
CA ARG A 124 -15.48 3.75 -1.09
C ARG A 124 -14.95 2.37 -1.43
N VAL A 125 -14.53 2.14 -2.68
CA VAL A 125 -13.98 0.83 -3.08
C VAL A 125 -12.70 0.49 -2.32
N THR A 126 -11.87 1.49 -2.01
CA THR A 126 -10.64 1.27 -1.24
C THR A 126 -10.94 0.94 0.22
N VAL A 127 -11.87 1.66 0.87
CA VAL A 127 -12.29 1.35 2.25
C VAL A 127 -12.81 -0.08 2.36
N GLU A 128 -13.67 -0.47 1.41
CA GLU A 128 -14.33 -1.77 1.40
C GLU A 128 -13.32 -2.89 1.13
N LEU A 129 -12.60 -2.81 0.00
CA LEU A 129 -11.65 -3.85 -0.41
C LEU A 129 -10.53 -4.04 0.62
N LEU A 130 -9.94 -2.94 1.12
CA LEU A 130 -8.82 -3.00 2.06
C LEU A 130 -9.26 -3.21 3.52
N GLN A 131 -10.56 -3.37 3.75
CA GLN A 131 -11.17 -3.53 5.07
C GLN A 131 -10.66 -2.48 6.09
N MET A 132 -10.64 -1.22 5.67
CA MET A 132 -10.11 -0.11 6.48
C MET A 132 -10.92 0.16 7.76
N ASN A 133 -12.08 -0.49 7.90
CA ASN A 133 -13.01 -0.40 9.04
C ASN A 133 -13.18 -1.71 9.80
N ARG A 134 -12.25 -2.65 9.68
CA ARG A 134 -12.25 -3.86 10.53
C ARG A 134 -12.31 -3.48 12.02
N PRO A 135 -13.01 -4.26 12.88
CA PRO A 135 -13.36 -3.83 14.23
C PRO A 135 -12.16 -3.45 15.12
N ASP A 136 -11.07 -4.21 15.04
CA ASP A 136 -9.82 -3.97 15.76
C ASP A 136 -9.19 -2.62 15.40
N LEU A 137 -9.14 -2.27 14.12
CA LEU A 137 -8.56 -1.01 13.66
C LEU A 137 -9.41 0.20 14.07
N VAL A 138 -10.73 0.06 14.00
CA VAL A 138 -11.65 1.12 14.46
C VAL A 138 -11.49 1.36 15.96
N GLN A 139 -11.42 0.27 16.75
CA GLN A 139 -11.22 0.37 18.19
C GLN A 139 -9.86 1.00 18.53
N LEU A 140 -8.80 0.58 17.84
CA LEU A 140 -7.45 1.14 18.02
C LEU A 140 -7.44 2.65 17.73
N ARG A 141 -8.00 3.10 16.60
CA ARG A 141 -8.06 4.53 16.26
C ARG A 141 -8.84 5.36 17.29
N ARG A 142 -9.91 4.79 17.88
CA ARG A 142 -10.64 5.44 18.97
C ARG A 142 -9.75 5.64 20.20
N LEU A 143 -9.03 4.60 20.61
CA LEU A 143 -8.10 4.67 21.75
C LEU A 143 -6.97 5.67 21.50
N LEU A 144 -6.36 5.60 20.32
CA LEU A 144 -5.29 6.51 19.91
C LEU A 144 -5.76 7.98 19.87
N SER A 145 -6.98 8.23 19.37
CA SER A 145 -7.58 9.57 19.38
C SER A 145 -7.84 10.07 20.81
N ALA A 146 -8.27 9.20 21.72
CA ALA A 146 -8.52 9.56 23.12
C ALA A 146 -7.25 9.97 23.87
N VAL A 147 -6.07 9.52 23.42
CA VAL A 147 -4.76 9.90 23.98
C VAL A 147 -4.01 10.92 23.12
N GLY A 148 -4.70 11.59 22.19
CA GLY A 148 -4.14 12.67 21.36
C GLY A 148 -3.19 12.21 20.25
N ARG A 149 -3.10 10.91 19.97
CA ARG A 149 -2.27 10.34 18.89
C ARG A 149 -3.16 10.02 17.69
N SER A 150 -3.57 11.01 16.93
CA SER A 150 -4.48 10.75 15.79
C SER A 150 -3.73 10.17 14.58
N SER A 151 -4.45 9.45 13.72
CA SER A 151 -3.92 9.03 12.42
C SER A 151 -3.81 10.17 11.41
N GLN A 152 -4.29 11.38 11.74
CA GLN A 152 -4.31 12.55 10.84
C GLN A 152 -3.38 13.71 11.29
N SER A 153 -2.63 13.53 12.37
CA SER A 153 -1.68 14.51 12.93
C SER A 153 -0.23 14.15 12.60
#